data_AF-K0V4M7-F1
#
_entry.id   AF-K0V4M7-F1
#
_cell.length_a   1.000
_cell.length_b   1.000
_cell.length_c   1.000
_cell.angle_alpha   90.00
_cell.angle_beta   90.00
_cell.angle_gamma   90.00
#
_symmetry.space_group_name_H-M   'P 1'
#
loop_
_entity.id
_entity.type
_entity.pdbx_description
1 polymer ?
#
loop_
_entity_poly.entity_id
_entity_poly.type
_entity_poly.pdbx_seq_one_letter_code
_entity_poly.pdbx_strand_id
1 'polypeptide(L)'
;MLSTQASTPHHAAPVHEPPAALRAAGIVVALTAAIAIVAIAFALPASRSKPHDVPVGVAGPQAATSQIAERLEQQAPGAFSVTYYPGENALREAILHRNVYGGIAFGPQGPTLLTATGGSPAVAQLLTQIGNGVAAHSGMPLHTEDLAPPTTQDPRGTGLAASALPITLAGIL
;
A
#
# COMPACT_ATOMS: atom_id res chain seq x y z
N MET A 1 70.69 49.16 -25.73
CA MET A 1 70.69 47.68 -25.85
C MET A 1 69.92 47.10 -24.66
N LEU A 2 69.10 46.12 -24.98
CA LEU A 2 68.10 45.34 -24.23
C LEU A 2 68.13 45.30 -22.69
N SER A 3 66.90 45.45 -22.16
CA SER A 3 66.27 44.97 -20.92
C SER A 3 66.92 43.83 -20.15
N THR A 4 66.70 43.80 -18.82
CA THR A 4 66.08 42.63 -18.15
C THR A 4 65.43 43.08 -16.82
N GLN A 5 64.09 43.09 -16.81
CA GLN A 5 63.27 43.08 -15.61
C GLN A 5 63.34 41.66 -15.03
N ALA A 6 63.82 41.51 -13.79
CA ALA A 6 63.74 40.23 -13.09
C ALA A 6 62.36 40.11 -12.44
N SER A 7 61.46 39.37 -13.09
CA SER A 7 60.15 39.02 -12.55
C SER A 7 60.30 38.16 -11.29
N THR A 8 59.92 38.69 -10.14
CA THR A 8 59.73 37.90 -8.91
C THR A 8 58.58 36.91 -9.11
N PRO A 9 58.79 35.59 -8.98
CA PRO A 9 57.71 34.63 -9.07
C PRO A 9 56.83 34.75 -7.82
N HIS A 10 55.61 35.25 -7.98
CA HIS A 10 54.55 35.06 -6.98
C HIS A 10 54.30 33.56 -6.83
N HIS A 11 54.71 32.98 -5.70
CA HIS A 11 54.34 31.62 -5.33
C HIS A 11 52.84 31.60 -5.02
N ALA A 12 52.03 31.03 -5.93
CA ALA A 12 50.64 30.71 -5.64
C ALA A 12 50.63 29.59 -4.58
N ALA A 13 49.96 29.84 -3.44
CA ALA A 13 49.79 28.82 -2.40
C ALA A 13 49.06 27.59 -2.98
N PRO A 14 49.52 26.36 -2.69
CA PRO A 14 48.84 25.16 -3.17
C PRO A 14 47.47 25.07 -2.52
N VAL A 15 46.42 25.27 -3.32
CA VAL A 15 45.05 25.01 -2.91
C VAL A 15 44.96 23.51 -2.62
N HIS A 16 44.84 23.16 -1.35
CA HIS A 16 44.69 21.76 -0.93
C HIS A 16 43.30 21.27 -1.34
N GLU A 17 43.17 20.76 -2.56
CA GLU A 17 42.01 19.98 -2.94
C GLU A 17 42.05 18.66 -2.17
N PRO A 18 40.95 18.25 -1.51
CA PRO A 18 40.91 16.95 -0.85
C PRO A 18 41.21 15.85 -1.89
N PRO A 19 42.04 14.84 -1.53
CA PRO A 19 42.46 13.81 -2.47
C PRO A 19 41.23 13.13 -3.09
N ALA A 20 41.31 12.79 -4.38
CA ALA A 20 40.17 12.28 -5.14
C ALA A 20 39.46 11.09 -4.47
N ALA A 21 40.22 10.26 -3.75
CA ALA A 21 39.68 9.16 -2.95
C ALA A 21 38.75 9.61 -1.79
N LEU A 22 39.06 10.73 -1.14
CA LEU A 22 38.25 11.29 -0.06
C LEU A 22 36.95 11.89 -0.60
N ARG A 23 37.02 12.56 -1.76
CA ARG A 23 35.83 13.06 -2.49
C ARG A 23 34.95 11.89 -2.94
N ALA A 24 35.53 10.85 -3.53
CA ALA A 24 34.80 9.65 -3.96
C ALA A 24 34.15 8.92 -2.78
N ALA A 25 34.86 8.74 -1.66
CA ALA A 25 34.30 8.15 -0.45
C ALA A 25 33.14 9.00 0.11
N GLY A 26 33.28 10.33 0.13
CA GLY A 26 32.21 11.25 0.52
C GLY A 26 30.97 11.13 -0.35
N ILE A 27 31.14 11.05 -1.68
CA ILE A 27 30.03 10.85 -2.63
C ILE A 27 29.33 9.51 -2.40
N VAL A 28 30.09 8.41 -2.24
CA VAL A 28 29.51 7.09 -1.98
C VAL A 28 28.70 7.10 -0.69
N VAL A 29 29.25 7.63 0.40
CA VAL A 29 28.54 7.73 1.69
C VAL A 29 27.29 8.59 1.55
N ALA A 30 27.36 9.72 0.85
CA ALA A 30 26.21 10.59 0.62
C ALA A 30 25.11 9.88 -0.20
N LEU A 31 25.47 9.16 -1.27
CA LEU A 31 24.53 8.39 -2.09
C LEU A 31 23.90 7.24 -1.30
N THR A 32 24.69 6.49 -0.53
CA THR A 32 24.17 5.42 0.34
C THR A 32 23.20 5.98 1.38
N ALA A 33 23.55 7.10 2.03
CA ALA A 33 22.66 7.76 2.99
C ALA A 33 21.38 8.24 2.31
N ALA A 34 21.46 8.82 1.11
CA ALA A 34 20.29 9.26 0.35
C ALA A 34 19.36 8.08 -0.01
N ILE A 35 19.91 6.98 -0.52
CA ILE A 35 19.13 5.76 -0.82
C ILE A 35 18.49 5.20 0.45
N ALA A 36 19.23 5.16 1.56
CA ALA A 36 18.70 4.69 2.84
C ALA A 36 17.54 5.58 3.35
N ILE A 37 17.68 6.91 3.24
CA ILE A 37 16.62 7.86 3.61
C ILE A 37 15.38 7.63 2.74
N VAL A 38 15.54 7.50 1.42
CA VAL A 38 14.42 7.22 0.50
C VAL A 38 13.77 5.88 0.85
N ALA A 39 14.56 4.82 1.06
CA ALA A 39 14.04 3.51 1.44
C ALA A 39 13.23 3.57 2.76
N ILE A 40 13.75 4.26 3.77
CA ILE A 40 13.05 4.47 5.05
C ILE A 40 11.76 5.27 4.84
N ALA A 41 11.80 6.32 4.02
CA ALA A 41 10.66 7.17 3.72
C ALA A 41 9.49 6.38 3.08
N PHE A 42 9.77 5.33 2.31
CA PHE A 42 8.74 4.45 1.73
C PHE A 42 8.40 3.24 2.62
N ALA A 43 9.36 2.69 3.37
CA ALA A 43 9.14 1.53 4.24
C ALA A 43 8.30 1.88 5.50
N LEU A 44 8.47 3.09 6.05
CA LEU A 44 7.72 3.53 7.23
C LEU A 44 6.21 3.60 6.97
N PRO A 45 5.71 4.33 5.95
CA PRO A 45 4.30 4.30 5.61
C PRO A 45 3.79 2.89 5.33
N ALA A 46 4.51 2.09 4.55
CA ALA A 46 4.08 0.73 4.20
C ALA A 46 3.91 -0.20 5.42
N SER A 47 4.74 -0.03 6.46
CA SER A 47 4.70 -0.88 7.66
C SER A 47 3.85 -0.33 8.81
N ARG A 48 3.63 0.99 8.86
CA ARG A 48 2.90 1.67 9.95
C ARG A 48 1.50 2.11 9.55
N SER A 49 1.15 2.11 8.26
CA SER A 49 -0.21 2.46 7.82
C SER A 49 -1.19 1.41 8.30
N LYS A 50 -2.27 1.88 8.93
CA LYS A 50 -3.42 1.07 9.29
C LYS A 50 -4.59 1.48 8.38
N PRO A 51 -5.54 0.57 8.12
CA PRO A 51 -6.82 0.97 7.54
C PRO A 51 -7.42 2.08 8.41
N HIS A 52 -7.97 3.12 7.77
CA HIS A 52 -8.68 4.19 8.44
C HIS A 52 -9.88 4.56 7.58
N ASP A 53 -11.07 4.51 8.17
CA ASP A 53 -12.35 4.77 7.50
C ASP A 53 -12.55 4.00 6.18
N VAL A 54 -12.02 2.78 6.09
CA VAL A 54 -12.15 1.97 4.87
C VAL A 54 -13.64 1.63 4.64
N PRO A 55 -14.25 2.05 3.53
CA PRO A 55 -15.66 1.79 3.26
C PRO A 55 -15.92 0.29 3.09
N VAL A 56 -16.69 -0.29 4.00
CA VAL A 56 -17.09 -1.70 3.96
C VAL A 56 -18.59 -1.82 4.18
N GLY A 57 -19.20 -2.84 3.57
CA GLY A 57 -20.63 -3.08 3.67
C GLY A 57 -21.00 -4.25 4.57
N VAL A 58 -22.18 -4.18 5.18
CA VAL A 58 -22.84 -5.34 5.78
C VAL A 58 -24.27 -5.41 5.30
N ALA A 59 -24.71 -6.58 4.85
CA ALA A 59 -26.06 -6.81 4.39
C ALA A 59 -26.78 -7.87 5.23
N GLY A 60 -28.07 -7.69 5.50
CA GLY A 60 -28.91 -8.66 6.21
C GLY A 60 -29.56 -8.09 7.48
N PRO A 61 -30.15 -8.95 8.35
CA PRO A 61 -30.90 -8.54 9.53
C PRO A 61 -30.06 -7.65 10.47
N GLN A 62 -30.66 -6.58 11.01
CA GLN A 62 -29.96 -5.62 11.89
C GLN A 62 -29.26 -6.28 13.09
N ALA A 63 -29.82 -7.36 13.63
CA ALA A 63 -29.21 -8.07 14.76
C ALA A 63 -27.87 -8.72 14.41
N ALA A 64 -27.70 -9.24 13.19
CA ALA A 64 -26.45 -9.85 12.75
C ALA A 64 -25.41 -8.78 12.35
N THR A 65 -25.87 -7.71 11.71
CA THR A 65 -24.99 -6.66 11.17
C THR A 65 -24.48 -5.70 12.25
N SER A 66 -25.25 -5.45 13.32
CA SER A 66 -24.80 -4.67 14.49
C SER A 66 -23.66 -5.36 15.25
N GLN A 67 -23.79 -6.66 15.52
CA GLN A 67 -22.75 -7.43 16.22
C GLN A 67 -21.42 -7.47 15.43
N ILE A 68 -21.48 -7.48 14.10
CA ILE A 68 -20.29 -7.40 13.24
C ILE A 68 -19.65 -6.03 13.31
N ALA A 69 -20.43 -4.96 13.22
CA ALA A 69 -19.93 -3.60 13.30
C ALA A 69 -19.23 -3.34 14.64
N GLU A 70 -19.81 -3.80 15.75
CA GLU A 70 -19.19 -3.72 17.08
C GLU A 70 -17.87 -4.50 17.16
N ARG A 71 -17.82 -5.72 16.61
CA ARG A 71 -16.58 -6.51 16.58
C ARG A 71 -15.50 -5.86 15.72
N LEU A 72 -15.87 -5.28 14.58
CA LEU A 72 -14.95 -4.51 13.73
C LEU A 72 -14.35 -3.35 14.51
N GLU A 73 -15.18 -2.59 15.21
CA GLU A 73 -14.72 -1.46 16.02
C GLU A 73 -13.84 -1.90 17.19
N GLN A 74 -14.16 -3.03 17.84
CA GLN A 74 -13.33 -3.58 18.92
C GLN A 74 -11.98 -4.12 18.44
N GLN A 75 -11.94 -4.81 17.30
CA GLN A 75 -10.71 -5.40 16.76
C GLN A 75 -9.82 -4.36 16.07
N ALA A 76 -10.44 -3.37 15.41
CA ALA A 76 -9.75 -2.36 14.62
C ALA A 76 -10.49 -1.01 14.74
N PRO A 77 -10.30 -0.28 15.86
CA PRO A 77 -10.98 0.99 16.11
C PRO A 77 -10.71 2.01 15.00
N GLY A 78 -11.77 2.62 14.45
CA GLY A 78 -11.68 3.60 13.37
C GLY A 78 -11.09 3.10 12.04
N ALA A 79 -10.97 1.78 11.87
CA ALA A 79 -10.37 1.20 10.67
C ALA A 79 -11.34 1.11 9.49
N PHE A 80 -12.63 1.00 9.78
CA PHE A 80 -13.66 0.69 8.81
C PHE A 80 -14.86 1.62 8.97
N SER A 81 -15.34 2.15 7.83
CA SER A 81 -16.60 2.86 7.76
C SER A 81 -17.67 1.89 7.28
N VAL A 82 -18.52 1.45 8.22
CA VAL A 82 -19.50 0.38 7.99
C VAL A 82 -20.81 0.95 7.45
N THR A 83 -21.21 0.52 6.26
CA THR A 83 -22.49 0.88 5.63
C THR A 83 -23.43 -0.33 5.59
N TYR A 84 -24.68 -0.13 6.02
CA TYR A 84 -25.70 -1.18 6.03
C TYR A 84 -26.47 -1.22 4.70
N TYR A 85 -26.65 -2.42 4.17
CA TYR A 85 -27.40 -2.67 2.95
C TYR A 85 -28.58 -3.63 3.21
N PRO A 86 -29.70 -3.47 2.49
CA PRO A 86 -30.90 -4.27 2.71
C PRO A 86 -30.73 -5.76 2.36
N GLY A 87 -29.73 -6.12 1.55
CA GLY A 87 -29.48 -7.50 1.13
C GLY A 87 -28.23 -7.65 0.28
N GLU A 88 -27.90 -8.89 -0.05
CA GLU A 88 -26.67 -9.25 -0.79
C GLU A 88 -26.57 -8.53 -2.13
N ASN A 89 -27.65 -8.45 -2.91
CA ASN A 89 -27.64 -7.78 -4.22
C ASN A 89 -27.31 -6.29 -4.13
N ALA A 90 -27.84 -5.59 -3.12
CA ALA A 90 -27.53 -4.17 -2.91
C ALA A 90 -26.07 -3.97 -2.51
N LEU A 91 -25.51 -4.88 -1.70
CA LEU A 91 -24.10 -4.87 -1.36
C LEU A 91 -23.21 -5.18 -2.57
N ARG A 92 -23.58 -6.17 -3.39
CA ARG A 92 -22.89 -6.51 -4.64
C ARG A 92 -22.80 -5.32 -5.57
N GLU A 93 -23.92 -4.64 -5.81
CA GLU A 93 -23.95 -3.42 -6.62
C GLU A 93 -23.07 -2.31 -6.03
N ALA A 94 -23.11 -2.11 -4.71
CA ALA A 94 -22.26 -1.12 -4.06
C ALA A 94 -20.75 -1.43 -4.20
N ILE A 95 -20.36 -2.70 -4.18
CA ILE A 95 -18.98 -3.13 -4.42
C ILE A 95 -18.58 -2.89 -5.88
N LEU A 96 -19.43 -3.28 -6.83
CA LEU A 96 -19.17 -3.09 -8.27
C LEU A 96 -19.05 -1.60 -8.65
N HIS A 97 -19.85 -0.74 -8.02
CA HIS A 97 -19.77 0.71 -8.19
C HIS A 97 -18.64 1.37 -7.37
N ARG A 98 -17.82 0.60 -6.64
CA ARG A 98 -16.76 1.09 -5.74
C ARG A 98 -17.23 2.04 -4.63
N ASN A 99 -18.50 1.97 -4.25
CA ASN A 99 -19.00 2.68 -3.07
C ASN A 99 -18.44 2.05 -1.78
N VAL A 100 -18.19 0.74 -1.81
CA VAL A 100 -17.49 -0.01 -0.75
C VAL A 100 -16.47 -0.97 -1.37
N TYR A 101 -15.42 -1.31 -0.63
CA TYR A 101 -14.37 -2.23 -1.12
C TYR A 101 -14.74 -3.71 -1.02
N GLY A 102 -15.73 -4.03 -0.19
CA GLY A 102 -16.17 -5.39 0.12
C GLY A 102 -17.14 -5.38 1.30
N GLY A 103 -17.65 -6.55 1.66
CA GLY A 103 -18.57 -6.66 2.78
C GLY A 103 -19.07 -8.07 3.04
N ILE A 104 -19.84 -8.24 4.12
CA ILE A 104 -20.44 -9.52 4.49
C ILE A 104 -21.96 -9.42 4.35
N ALA A 105 -22.56 -10.34 3.61
CA ALA A 105 -24.00 -10.51 3.51
C ALA A 105 -24.46 -11.71 4.34
N PHE A 106 -25.50 -11.53 5.15
CA PHE A 106 -26.17 -12.59 5.88
C PHE A 106 -27.42 -13.01 5.15
N GLY A 107 -27.31 -14.13 4.43
CA GLY A 107 -28.41 -14.74 3.70
C GLY A 107 -29.00 -15.97 4.42
N PRO A 108 -30.07 -16.55 3.88
CA PRO A 108 -30.68 -17.77 4.44
C PRO A 108 -29.76 -19.00 4.39
N GLN A 109 -28.70 -18.95 3.57
CA GLN A 109 -27.70 -20.02 3.41
C GLN A 109 -26.50 -19.85 4.35
N GLY A 110 -26.41 -18.73 5.08
CA GLY A 110 -25.27 -18.39 5.93
C GLY A 110 -24.61 -17.08 5.53
N PRO A 111 -23.45 -16.76 6.14
CA PRO A 111 -22.67 -15.57 5.81
C PRO A 111 -21.90 -15.74 4.50
N THR A 112 -22.04 -14.77 3.60
CA THR A 112 -21.30 -14.64 2.35
C THR A 112 -20.42 -13.42 2.40
N LEU A 113 -19.11 -13.61 2.28
CA LEU A 113 -18.11 -12.55 2.11
C LEU A 113 -18.01 -12.19 0.62
N LEU A 114 -18.40 -10.96 0.29
CA LEU A 114 -18.26 -10.37 -1.04
C LEU A 114 -17.03 -9.46 -1.06
N THR A 115 -16.08 -9.72 -1.96
CA THR A 115 -14.85 -8.93 -2.09
C THR A 115 -14.61 -8.49 -3.53
N ALA A 116 -13.72 -7.53 -3.72
CA ALA A 116 -13.23 -7.12 -5.04
C ALA A 116 -11.69 -7.07 -5.00
N THR A 117 -11.03 -8.22 -5.18
CA THR A 117 -9.57 -8.31 -4.96
C THR A 117 -8.77 -7.48 -5.96
N GLY A 118 -9.26 -7.29 -7.18
CA GLY A 118 -8.68 -6.38 -8.16
C GLY A 118 -8.78 -4.90 -7.79
N GLY A 119 -9.67 -4.54 -6.86
CA GLY A 119 -9.77 -3.19 -6.30
C GLY A 119 -8.82 -2.96 -5.13
N SER A 120 -8.72 -3.93 -4.21
CA SER A 120 -7.77 -3.89 -3.08
C SER A 120 -7.52 -5.28 -2.49
N PRO A 121 -6.37 -5.92 -2.80
CA PRO A 121 -6.01 -7.22 -2.21
C PRO A 121 -5.86 -7.15 -0.69
N ALA A 122 -5.36 -6.03 -0.16
CA ALA A 122 -5.16 -5.83 1.27
C ALA A 122 -6.50 -5.83 2.03
N VAL A 123 -7.51 -5.12 1.53
CA VAL A 123 -8.84 -5.07 2.15
C VAL A 123 -9.53 -6.43 2.06
N ALA A 124 -9.44 -7.10 0.91
CA ALA A 124 -9.98 -8.45 0.77
C ALA A 124 -9.35 -9.43 1.77
N GLN A 125 -8.03 -9.40 1.95
CA GLN A 125 -7.34 -10.23 2.93
C GLN A 125 -7.81 -9.96 4.38
N LEU A 126 -8.00 -8.69 4.73
CA LEU A 126 -8.50 -8.29 6.04
C LEU A 126 -9.93 -8.78 6.27
N LEU A 127 -10.83 -8.56 5.31
CA LEU A 127 -12.22 -9.01 5.40
C LEU A 127 -12.32 -10.54 5.47
N THR A 128 -11.47 -11.27 4.76
CA THR A 128 -11.37 -12.74 4.86
C THR A 128 -10.98 -13.19 6.26
N GLN A 129 -9.99 -12.54 6.90
CA GLN A 129 -9.60 -12.87 8.27
C GLN A 129 -10.75 -12.63 9.26
N ILE A 130 -11.46 -11.52 9.11
CA ILE A 130 -12.63 -11.19 9.93
C ILE A 130 -13.75 -12.20 9.70
N GLY A 131 -14.11 -12.46 8.44
CA GLY A 131 -15.16 -13.40 8.08
C GLY A 131 -14.88 -14.82 8.61
N ASN A 132 -13.61 -15.26 8.56
CA ASN A 132 -13.20 -16.53 9.15
C ASN A 132 -13.39 -16.55 10.67
N GLY A 133 -13.09 -15.44 11.35
CA GLY A 133 -13.38 -15.27 12.76
C GLY A 133 -14.88 -15.37 13.05
N VAL A 134 -15.74 -14.75 12.23
CA VAL A 134 -17.20 -14.82 12.36
C VAL A 134 -17.71 -16.24 12.18
N ALA A 135 -17.29 -16.92 11.12
CA ALA A 135 -17.67 -18.30 10.82
C ALA A 135 -17.27 -19.27 11.93
N ALA A 136 -16.08 -19.09 12.52
CA ALA A 136 -15.63 -19.89 13.65
C ALA A 136 -16.54 -19.73 14.90
N HIS A 137 -17.11 -18.54 15.11
CA HIS A 137 -18.01 -18.28 16.24
C HIS A 137 -19.46 -18.72 15.96
N SER A 138 -19.93 -18.61 14.72
CA SER A 138 -21.31 -18.95 14.35
C SER A 138 -21.49 -20.43 13.98
N GLY A 139 -20.39 -21.19 13.82
CA GLY A 139 -20.42 -22.60 13.41
C GLY A 139 -20.97 -22.81 12.00
N MET A 140 -21.06 -21.74 11.19
CA MET A 140 -21.54 -21.78 9.81
C MET A 140 -20.36 -21.51 8.88
N PRO A 141 -20.23 -22.23 7.75
CA PRO A 141 -19.18 -21.98 6.78
C PRO A 141 -19.33 -20.57 6.18
N LEU A 142 -18.20 -19.87 6.01
CA LEU A 142 -18.15 -18.62 5.27
C LEU A 142 -18.09 -18.92 3.78
N HIS A 143 -19.09 -18.50 3.02
CA HIS A 143 -18.99 -18.46 1.56
C HIS A 143 -18.20 -17.23 1.15
N THR A 144 -17.24 -17.36 0.24
CA THR A 144 -16.47 -16.21 -0.26
C THR A 144 -16.65 -16.10 -1.76
N GLU A 145 -16.97 -14.89 -2.23
CA GLU A 145 -17.11 -14.57 -3.64
C GLU A 145 -16.31 -13.30 -3.96
N ASP A 146 -15.53 -13.38 -5.03
CA ASP A 146 -14.79 -12.24 -5.56
C ASP A 146 -15.50 -11.70 -6.79
N LEU A 147 -16.03 -10.50 -6.67
CA LEU A 147 -16.84 -9.81 -7.68
C LEU A 147 -15.97 -9.17 -8.76
N ALA A 148 -14.70 -8.91 -8.47
CA ALA A 148 -13.79 -8.26 -9.40
C ALA A 148 -12.37 -8.83 -9.23
N PRO A 149 -12.16 -10.10 -9.66
CA PRO A 149 -10.85 -10.71 -9.60
C PRO A 149 -9.85 -10.05 -10.56
N PRO A 150 -8.55 -10.08 -10.24
CA PRO A 150 -7.50 -9.67 -11.18
C PRO A 150 -7.51 -10.55 -12.43
N THR A 151 -6.90 -10.04 -13.49
CA THR A 151 -6.81 -10.80 -14.76
C THR A 151 -6.00 -12.08 -14.58
N THR A 152 -6.33 -13.12 -15.34
CA THR A 152 -5.61 -14.41 -15.27
C THR A 152 -4.14 -14.32 -15.67
N GLN A 153 -3.77 -13.29 -16.45
CA GLN A 153 -2.39 -13.04 -16.90
C GLN A 153 -1.56 -12.27 -15.85
N ASP A 154 -2.21 -11.60 -14.90
CA ASP A 154 -1.55 -10.92 -13.78
C ASP A 154 -2.35 -11.11 -12.49
N PRO A 155 -2.32 -12.32 -11.89
CA PRO A 155 -3.12 -12.64 -10.70
C PRO A 155 -2.76 -11.81 -9.46
N ARG A 156 -1.64 -11.09 -9.50
CA ARG A 156 -1.13 -10.27 -8.39
C ARG A 156 -1.12 -8.77 -8.69
N GLY A 157 -1.60 -8.33 -9.85
CA GLY A 157 -1.57 -6.92 -10.24
C GLY A 157 -0.16 -6.32 -10.34
N THR A 158 0.85 -7.17 -10.56
CA THR A 158 2.27 -6.80 -10.54
C THR A 158 2.78 -6.18 -11.85
N GLY A 159 2.03 -6.28 -12.94
CA GLY A 159 2.45 -5.81 -14.27
C GLY A 159 2.74 -4.32 -14.32
N LEU A 160 1.93 -3.50 -13.64
CA LEU A 160 2.18 -2.05 -13.53
C LEU A 160 3.46 -1.76 -12.74
N ALA A 161 3.65 -2.42 -11.60
CA ALA A 161 4.86 -2.23 -10.78
C ALA A 161 6.13 -2.70 -11.52
N ALA A 162 6.04 -3.78 -12.30
CA ALA A 162 7.15 -4.28 -13.12
C ALA A 162 7.59 -3.27 -14.19
N SER A 163 6.68 -2.42 -14.69
CA SER A 163 7.01 -1.36 -15.67
C SER A 163 7.84 -0.21 -15.07
N ALA A 164 7.83 -0.04 -13.75
CA ALA A 164 8.57 1.03 -13.09
C ALA A 164 10.09 0.90 -13.26
N LEU A 165 10.63 -0.32 -13.34
CA LEU A 165 12.07 -0.54 -13.49
C LEU A 165 12.57 -0.09 -14.88
N PRO A 166 11.97 -0.51 -16.00
CA PRO A 166 12.30 0.04 -17.32
C PRO A 166 12.11 1.57 -17.41
N ILE A 167 11.04 2.12 -16.82
CA ILE A 167 10.77 3.57 -16.85
C ILE A 167 11.85 4.35 -16.07
N THR A 168 12.26 3.86 -14.90
CA THR A 168 13.32 4.49 -14.11
C THR A 168 14.67 4.40 -14.79
N LEU A 169 15.01 3.26 -15.42
CA LEU A 169 16.22 3.14 -16.23
C LEU A 169 16.20 4.12 -17.42
N ALA A 170 15.08 4.22 -18.14
CA ALA A 170 14.93 5.14 -19.25
C ALA A 170 15.00 6.62 -18.83
N GLY A 171 14.59 6.96 -17.60
CA GLY A 171 14.68 8.34 -17.09
C GLY A 171 16.06 8.76 -16.56
N ILE A 172 16.98 7.81 -16.35
CA ILE A 172 18.35 8.08 -15.90
C ILE A 172 19.34 8.21 -17.08
N LEU A 173 19.02 7.59 -18.23
CA LEU A 173 19.81 7.63 -19.47
C LEU A 173 19.53 8.90 -20.28
#